data_AF-A0A850CH89-F1
#
_entry.id   AF-A0A850CH89-F1
#
_cell.length_a   1.000
_cell.length_b   1.000
_cell.length_c   1.000
_cell.angle_alpha   90.00
_cell.angle_beta   90.00
_cell.angle_gamma   90.00
#
_symmetry.space_group_name_H-M   'P 1'
#
loop_
_entity.id
_entity.type
_entity.pdbx_description
1 polymer ?
#
loop_
_entity_poly.entity_id
_entity_poly.type
_entity_poly.pdbx_seq_one_letter_code
_entity_poly.pdbx_strand_id
1 'polypeptide(L)'
;MRRLLSAAAAAAAAFTLASCSFGEPPEPETGEPPNLPTPSGAPESPATFMDVVAEGLDVPWGLDFLPDGTAIVGERTGRLLQIPIAADGTADEPVELRTVDVDDTGEGGLLGIAVSPNYDDDHAVYVYYTSGDDNRIVRIDPTSDAAPEPVLTGIPSSDHHNGGALEFGPDGFLYAATGDAGDDAAAQDPDSLGGKILRITTDGAPADGNPDPASPVYSLGHRNIEGLAWNAAGELYATEFGQDIADEVNRIEPGANYGWPYYEGPGGDPKYTDPVLTWEPFKGSCAGAVFLEDSLVTACLRGQRLWIAQFDSSGAVAGEPQAAVVSEFGRLRSVAMGPDGMLWVTTSNRDGRCVEERGCTANEADDRIIRFSTSYAAQGRV
;
A
#
# COMPACT_ATOMS: atom_id res chain seq x y z
N MET A 1 69.08 15.76 -37.09
CA MET A 1 70.07 16.11 -36.06
C MET A 1 69.56 15.63 -34.70
N ARG A 2 70.37 14.81 -34.01
CA ARG A 2 70.55 14.59 -32.54
C ARG A 2 69.31 14.65 -31.61
N ARG A 3 68.90 13.54 -30.97
CA ARG A 3 69.39 12.90 -29.72
C ARG A 3 69.30 13.78 -28.44
N LEU A 4 68.46 13.31 -27.50
CA LEU A 4 68.64 13.15 -26.03
C LEU A 4 69.16 14.31 -25.16
N LEU A 5 68.48 14.55 -24.02
CA LEU A 5 68.95 14.73 -22.62
C LEU A 5 67.83 15.44 -21.82
N SER A 6 67.07 14.77 -20.95
CA SER A 6 67.34 14.51 -19.52
C SER A 6 67.48 15.77 -18.65
N ALA A 7 66.47 16.06 -17.83
CA ALA A 7 66.64 16.58 -16.47
C ALA A 7 65.34 16.39 -15.67
N ALA A 8 65.37 15.41 -14.75
CA ALA A 8 64.35 15.21 -13.74
C ALA A 8 64.53 16.25 -12.62
N ALA A 9 63.45 16.90 -12.20
CA ALA A 9 63.39 17.66 -10.96
C ALA A 9 62.33 17.02 -10.06
N ALA A 10 62.79 16.20 -9.12
CA ALA A 10 61.98 15.64 -8.05
C ALA A 10 61.87 16.69 -6.92
N ALA A 11 60.68 17.22 -6.70
CA ALA A 11 60.35 17.96 -5.47
C ALA A 11 59.78 16.95 -4.46
N ALA A 12 60.61 16.54 -3.51
CA ALA A 12 60.19 15.73 -2.38
C ALA A 12 59.57 16.65 -1.31
N ALA A 13 58.24 16.68 -1.22
CA ALA A 13 57.54 17.19 -0.04
C ALA A 13 57.30 16.00 0.90
N ALA A 14 57.96 16.03 2.06
CA ALA A 14 57.85 15.01 3.09
C ALA A 14 56.45 15.04 3.72
N PHE A 15 55.64 14.03 3.45
CA PHE A 15 54.45 13.72 4.24
C PHE A 15 54.90 13.00 5.51
N THR A 16 54.80 13.66 6.66
CA THR A 16 54.88 13.01 7.96
C THR A 16 53.60 12.21 8.17
N LEU A 17 53.67 10.90 7.94
CA LEU A 17 52.66 9.97 8.43
C LEU A 17 52.79 9.91 9.96
N ALA A 18 51.90 10.60 10.68
CA ALA A 18 51.65 10.29 12.07
C ALA A 18 50.91 8.95 12.11
N SER A 19 51.66 7.84 12.15
CA SER A 19 51.06 6.56 12.50
C SER A 19 50.62 6.64 13.96
N CYS A 20 49.32 6.56 14.20
CA CYS A 20 48.82 6.19 15.52
C CYS A 20 49.36 4.79 15.81
N SER A 21 50.46 4.71 16.57
CA SER A 21 50.92 3.47 17.17
C SER A 21 49.93 3.12 18.26
N PHE A 22 48.89 2.36 17.91
CA PHE A 22 48.15 1.61 18.91
C PHE A 22 49.17 0.64 19.53
N GLY A 23 49.45 0.80 20.82
CA GLY A 23 50.27 -0.14 21.56
C GLY A 23 49.66 -1.54 21.48
N GLU A 24 50.52 -2.56 21.63
CA GLU A 24 50.10 -3.96 21.73
C GLU A 24 48.91 -4.06 22.71
N PRO A 25 47.77 -4.68 22.32
CA PRO A 25 46.64 -4.85 23.22
C PRO A 25 47.11 -5.58 24.49
N PRO A 26 46.64 -5.20 25.69
CA PRO A 26 46.93 -5.98 26.88
C PRO A 26 46.46 -7.42 26.65
N GLU A 27 47.27 -8.40 27.08
CA GLU A 27 46.87 -9.81 27.03
C GLU A 27 45.54 -9.98 27.76
N PRO A 28 44.57 -10.72 27.18
CA PRO A 28 43.26 -10.88 27.79
C PRO A 28 43.42 -11.60 29.14
N GLU A 29 42.96 -10.97 30.21
CA GLU A 29 42.79 -11.68 31.47
C GLU A 29 41.77 -12.80 31.26
N THR A 30 42.16 -14.02 31.60
CA THR A 30 41.36 -15.21 31.36
C THR A 30 40.06 -15.16 32.18
N GLY A 31 38.92 -14.97 31.52
CA GLY A 31 37.61 -15.16 32.12
C GLY A 31 36.51 -14.20 31.71
N GLU A 32 36.81 -13.09 31.03
CA GLU A 32 35.80 -12.08 30.67
C GLU A 32 35.72 -11.88 29.15
N PRO A 33 34.52 -11.89 28.54
CA PRO A 33 34.36 -11.69 27.10
C PRO A 33 34.85 -10.29 26.70
N PRO A 34 35.43 -10.14 25.48
CA PRO A 34 35.94 -8.86 25.01
C PRO A 34 34.84 -7.80 24.99
N ASN A 35 35.12 -6.65 25.60
CA ASN A 35 34.21 -5.51 25.63
C ASN A 35 34.29 -4.76 24.29
N LEU A 36 33.62 -5.30 23.27
CA LEU A 36 33.47 -4.63 21.99
C LEU A 36 32.54 -3.42 22.16
N PRO A 37 32.86 -2.25 21.61
CA PRO A 37 31.94 -1.13 21.64
C PRO A 37 30.62 -1.52 20.96
N THR A 38 29.52 -1.45 21.70
CA THR A 38 28.18 -1.57 21.14
C THR A 38 28.03 -0.50 20.05
N PRO A 39 27.61 -0.84 18.81
CA PRO A 39 27.29 0.16 17.81
C PRO A 39 26.27 1.14 18.40
N SER A 40 26.69 2.39 18.61
CA SER A 40 25.82 3.47 19.05
C SER A 40 25.16 4.08 17.81
N GLY A 41 24.27 3.31 17.20
CA GLY A 41 23.25 3.84 16.32
C GLY A 41 21.91 3.55 16.99
N ALA A 42 21.12 4.58 17.29
CA ALA A 42 19.69 4.33 17.48
C ALA A 42 19.19 3.68 16.17
N PRO A 43 18.34 2.64 16.23
CA PRO A 43 17.75 2.11 15.00
C PRO A 43 17.06 3.28 14.28
N GLU A 44 17.41 3.48 13.00
CA GLU A 44 16.72 4.47 12.16
C GLU A 44 15.24 4.09 12.09
N SER A 45 14.35 5.08 12.21
CA SER A 45 12.93 4.86 12.01
C SER A 45 12.72 4.38 10.57
N PRO A 46 12.01 3.26 10.35
CA PRO A 46 11.87 2.69 9.02
C PRO A 46 11.01 3.56 8.09
N ALA A 47 10.21 4.47 8.66
CA ALA A 47 9.59 5.60 7.97
C ALA A 47 9.86 6.90 8.73
N THR A 48 10.29 7.96 8.02
CA THR A 48 10.59 9.29 8.56
C THR A 48 9.64 10.31 7.96
N PHE A 49 8.94 11.05 8.82
CA PHE A 49 8.01 12.12 8.42
C PHE A 49 8.71 13.18 7.57
N MET A 50 8.05 13.61 6.50
CA MET A 50 8.51 14.68 5.63
C MET A 50 7.65 15.94 5.78
N ASP A 51 6.42 15.87 5.29
CA ASP A 51 5.46 16.97 5.32
C ASP A 51 4.02 16.47 5.21
N VAL A 52 3.09 17.40 5.38
CA VAL A 52 1.67 17.20 5.10
C VAL A 52 1.38 17.85 3.75
N VAL A 53 0.89 17.04 2.81
CA VAL A 53 0.55 17.42 1.43
C VAL A 53 -0.78 18.16 1.39
N ALA A 54 -1.76 17.63 2.12
CA ALA A 54 -3.13 18.13 2.15
C ALA A 54 -3.74 17.88 3.53
N GLU A 55 -4.63 18.77 3.94
CA GLU A 55 -5.39 18.73 5.19
C GLU A 55 -6.87 19.01 4.92
N GLY A 56 -7.74 18.71 5.89
CA GLY A 56 -9.16 19.04 5.82
C GLY A 56 -9.96 18.13 4.89
N LEU A 57 -9.41 16.98 4.52
CA LEU A 57 -10.06 15.99 3.66
C LEU A 57 -11.16 15.23 4.42
N ASP A 58 -12.00 14.49 3.70
CA ASP A 58 -13.06 13.65 4.25
C ASP A 58 -12.87 12.18 3.85
N VAL A 59 -12.19 11.42 4.72
CA VAL A 59 -11.87 10.00 4.51
C VAL A 59 -11.27 9.75 3.12
N PRO A 60 -10.08 10.31 2.81
CA PRO A 60 -9.35 10.03 1.57
C PRO A 60 -9.01 8.54 1.47
N TRP A 61 -9.72 7.86 0.58
CA TRP A 61 -9.72 6.41 0.39
C TRP A 61 -8.84 6.03 -0.80
N GLY A 62 -9.25 6.34 -2.03
CA GLY A 62 -8.46 6.05 -3.23
C GLY A 62 -7.32 7.05 -3.38
N LEU A 63 -6.12 6.57 -3.73
CA LEU A 63 -4.95 7.41 -4.04
C LEU A 63 -4.14 6.74 -5.14
N ASP A 64 -3.95 7.44 -6.25
CA ASP A 64 -3.07 7.01 -7.34
C ASP A 64 -2.50 8.24 -8.07
N PHE A 65 -1.57 8.06 -9.01
CA PHE A 65 -0.86 9.15 -9.68
C PHE A 65 -1.03 9.12 -11.20
N LEU A 66 -1.27 10.29 -11.78
CA LEU A 66 -1.19 10.49 -13.22
C LEU A 66 0.26 10.36 -13.72
N PRO A 67 0.48 10.10 -15.03
CA PRO A 67 1.83 10.03 -15.60
C PRO A 67 2.69 11.28 -15.39
N ASP A 68 2.07 12.45 -15.23
CA ASP A 68 2.76 13.72 -14.93
C ASP A 68 3.10 13.90 -13.43
N GLY A 69 2.67 12.96 -12.59
CA GLY A 69 2.88 12.91 -11.16
C GLY A 69 1.81 13.60 -10.32
N THR A 70 0.77 14.18 -10.94
CA THR A 70 -0.41 14.69 -10.23
C THR A 70 -1.10 13.55 -9.47
N ALA A 71 -1.33 13.71 -8.17
CA ALA A 71 -2.08 12.72 -7.41
C ALA A 71 -3.58 12.87 -7.68
N ILE A 72 -4.28 11.76 -7.86
CA ILE A 72 -5.74 11.64 -7.89
C ILE A 72 -6.19 11.01 -6.58
N VAL A 73 -7.13 11.66 -5.90
CA VAL A 73 -7.60 11.26 -4.57
C VAL A 73 -9.12 11.13 -4.56
N GLY A 74 -9.63 10.01 -4.08
CA GLY A 74 -11.05 9.78 -3.86
C GLY A 74 -11.40 9.92 -2.40
N GLU A 75 -12.25 10.86 -2.05
CA GLU A 75 -12.87 10.94 -0.73
C GLU A 75 -14.10 10.04 -0.69
N ARG A 76 -14.28 9.30 0.41
CA ARG A 76 -15.37 8.31 0.54
C ARG A 76 -16.76 8.89 0.29
N THR A 77 -16.94 10.19 0.52
CA THR A 77 -18.17 10.95 0.25
C THR A 77 -18.51 11.13 -1.24
N GLY A 78 -17.66 10.67 -2.17
CA GLY A 78 -17.90 10.77 -3.62
C GLY A 78 -17.03 11.81 -4.33
N ARG A 79 -16.25 12.63 -3.62
CA ARG A 79 -15.44 13.69 -4.23
C ARG A 79 -14.16 13.12 -4.81
N LEU A 80 -13.90 13.44 -6.07
CA LEU A 80 -12.63 13.15 -6.76
C LEU A 80 -11.81 14.44 -6.82
N LEU A 81 -10.62 14.40 -6.25
CA LEU A 81 -9.69 15.53 -6.17
C LEU A 81 -8.44 15.24 -6.99
N GLN A 82 -7.78 16.30 -7.45
CA GLN A 82 -6.40 16.25 -7.92
C GLN A 82 -5.51 17.11 -7.01
N ILE A 83 -4.26 16.68 -6.86
CA ILE A 83 -3.21 17.42 -6.15
C ILE A 83 -2.00 17.52 -7.09
N PRO A 84 -1.87 18.65 -7.81
CA PRO A 84 -0.71 18.89 -8.68
C PRO A 84 0.59 18.93 -7.87
N ILE A 85 1.67 18.44 -8.47
CA ILE A 85 3.02 18.54 -7.90
C ILE A 85 3.81 19.56 -8.72
N ALA A 86 4.28 20.61 -8.06
CA ALA A 86 5.13 21.61 -8.68
C ALA A 86 6.50 21.05 -9.05
N ALA A 87 7.21 21.73 -9.96
CA ALA A 87 8.51 21.28 -10.48
C ALA A 87 9.62 21.17 -9.42
N ASP A 88 9.45 21.80 -8.26
CA ASP A 88 10.35 21.71 -7.10
C ASP A 88 9.93 20.63 -6.09
N GLY A 89 8.89 19.84 -6.40
CA GLY A 89 8.41 18.73 -5.59
C GLY A 89 7.42 19.11 -4.49
N THR A 90 6.97 20.36 -4.44
CA THR A 90 5.90 20.79 -3.52
C THR A 90 4.53 20.47 -4.08
N ALA A 91 3.63 19.96 -3.24
CA ALA A 91 2.23 19.78 -3.63
C ALA A 91 1.47 21.11 -3.57
N ASP A 92 0.61 21.34 -4.56
CA ASP A 92 -0.36 22.43 -4.58
C ASP A 92 -1.61 22.06 -3.77
N GLU A 93 -2.49 23.04 -3.52
CA GLU A 93 -3.77 22.81 -2.85
C GLU A 93 -4.66 21.82 -3.62
N PRO A 94 -5.40 20.92 -2.94
CA PRO A 94 -6.33 20.02 -3.59
C PRO A 94 -7.40 20.76 -4.40
N VAL A 95 -7.64 20.29 -5.62
CA VAL A 95 -8.68 20.81 -6.51
C VAL A 95 -9.71 19.72 -6.77
N GLU A 96 -10.98 20.01 -6.50
CA GLU A 96 -12.06 19.09 -6.85
C GLU A 96 -12.25 19.03 -8.37
N LEU A 97 -12.15 17.82 -8.91
CA LEU A 97 -12.39 17.52 -10.31
C LEU A 97 -13.88 17.31 -10.57
N ARG A 98 -14.51 16.45 -9.76
CA ARG A 98 -15.92 16.09 -9.86
C ARG A 98 -16.40 15.38 -8.61
N THR A 99 -17.72 15.21 -8.52
CA THR A 99 -18.37 14.35 -7.54
C THR A 99 -19.06 13.17 -8.24
N VAL A 100 -18.91 11.97 -7.67
CA VAL A 100 -19.62 10.75 -8.03
C VAL A 100 -20.76 10.55 -7.04
N ASP A 101 -21.94 10.17 -7.54
CA ASP A 101 -23.09 9.82 -6.69
C ASP A 101 -22.87 8.43 -6.08
N VAL A 102 -22.66 8.37 -4.77
CA VAL A 102 -22.30 7.17 -4.02
C VAL A 102 -23.24 6.98 -2.82
N ASP A 103 -23.37 5.75 -2.35
CA ASP A 103 -23.90 5.46 -1.01
C ASP A 103 -22.73 5.36 -0.03
N ASP A 104 -22.56 6.38 0.80
CA ASP A 104 -21.48 6.49 1.80
C ASP A 104 -21.89 5.94 3.18
N THR A 105 -22.98 5.16 3.24
CA THR A 105 -23.44 4.53 4.49
C THR A 105 -22.44 3.48 4.98
N GLY A 106 -22.11 3.56 6.28
CA GLY A 106 -21.25 2.56 6.93
C GLY A 106 -19.82 2.61 6.41
N GLU A 107 -19.39 1.53 5.73
CA GLU A 107 -18.09 1.41 5.06
C GLU A 107 -18.16 1.67 3.54
N GLY A 108 -19.36 1.90 2.99
CA GLY A 108 -19.54 2.23 1.57
C GLY A 108 -19.04 3.61 1.20
N GLY A 109 -18.99 3.88 -0.11
CA GLY A 109 -18.69 5.20 -0.67
C GLY A 109 -17.81 5.11 -1.93
N LEU A 110 -17.05 6.17 -2.21
CA LEU A 110 -15.97 6.17 -3.19
C LEU A 110 -14.73 5.48 -2.59
N LEU A 111 -14.31 4.35 -3.15
CA LEU A 111 -13.26 3.52 -2.59
C LEU A 111 -12.01 3.56 -3.48
N GLY A 112 -11.64 2.42 -4.09
CA GLY A 112 -10.42 2.30 -4.87
C GLY A 112 -10.41 3.15 -6.13
N ILE A 113 -9.21 3.61 -6.48
CA ILE A 113 -8.91 4.35 -7.70
C ILE A 113 -7.72 3.67 -8.35
N ALA A 114 -7.77 3.51 -9.68
CA ALA A 114 -6.66 3.08 -10.49
C ALA A 114 -6.60 3.90 -11.78
N VAL A 115 -5.50 4.62 -11.98
CA VAL A 115 -5.20 5.36 -13.21
C VAL A 115 -4.82 4.38 -14.31
N SER A 116 -5.38 4.57 -15.51
CA SER A 116 -5.06 3.72 -16.65
C SER A 116 -3.55 3.73 -16.94
N PRO A 117 -2.91 2.57 -17.18
CA PRO A 117 -1.54 2.52 -17.69
C PRO A 117 -1.38 3.23 -19.04
N ASN A 118 -2.48 3.49 -19.76
CA ASN A 118 -2.52 4.22 -21.02
C ASN A 118 -3.19 5.60 -20.88
N TYR A 119 -3.14 6.22 -19.69
CA TYR A 119 -3.82 7.48 -19.39
C TYR A 119 -3.51 8.62 -20.39
N ASP A 120 -2.28 8.68 -20.93
CA ASP A 120 -1.91 9.67 -21.95
C ASP A 120 -2.72 9.55 -23.25
N ASP A 121 -3.26 8.36 -23.53
CA ASP A 121 -4.05 8.06 -24.72
C ASP A 121 -5.57 8.04 -24.44
N ASP A 122 -5.99 7.48 -23.30
CA ASP A 122 -7.41 7.23 -22.99
C ASP A 122 -8.01 8.17 -21.93
N HIS A 123 -7.17 8.91 -21.19
CA HIS A 123 -7.55 9.76 -20.06
C HIS A 123 -8.42 9.04 -19.01
N ALA A 124 -8.31 7.72 -18.90
CA ALA A 124 -9.20 6.92 -18.09
C ALA A 124 -8.68 6.75 -16.65
N VAL A 125 -9.54 7.04 -15.68
CA VAL A 125 -9.41 6.66 -14.27
C VAL A 125 -10.52 5.68 -13.94
N TYR A 126 -10.16 4.53 -13.38
CA TYR A 126 -11.09 3.52 -12.91
C TYR A 126 -11.39 3.75 -11.44
N VAL A 127 -12.66 3.67 -11.08
CA VAL A 127 -13.10 3.95 -9.72
C VAL A 127 -14.06 2.87 -9.25
N TYR A 128 -13.77 2.31 -8.08
CA TYR A 128 -14.64 1.40 -7.35
C TYR A 128 -15.50 2.21 -6.38
N TYR A 129 -16.82 2.03 -6.40
CA TYR A 129 -17.69 2.69 -5.43
C TYR A 129 -18.94 1.89 -5.10
N THR A 130 -19.50 2.17 -3.93
CA THR A 130 -20.80 1.68 -3.49
C THR A 130 -21.90 2.59 -4.03
N SER A 131 -22.80 2.01 -4.80
CA SER A 131 -24.05 2.64 -5.23
C SER A 131 -25.21 2.19 -4.34
N GLY A 132 -26.41 2.70 -4.59
CA GLY A 132 -27.61 2.24 -3.88
C GLY A 132 -28.03 0.80 -4.18
N ASP A 133 -27.44 0.13 -5.17
CA ASP A 133 -27.82 -1.23 -5.60
C ASP A 133 -26.70 -2.28 -5.44
N ASP A 134 -25.45 -1.86 -5.56
CA ASP A 134 -24.26 -2.73 -5.61
C ASP A 134 -22.97 -1.94 -5.33
N ASN A 135 -21.87 -2.65 -5.17
CA ASN A 135 -20.55 -2.11 -5.50
C ASN A 135 -20.31 -2.25 -7.01
N ARG A 136 -19.58 -1.30 -7.59
CA ARG A 136 -19.26 -1.31 -9.01
C ARG A 136 -17.95 -0.60 -9.33
N ILE A 137 -17.41 -0.94 -10.49
CA ILE A 137 -16.26 -0.29 -11.11
C ILE A 137 -16.77 0.49 -12.32
N VAL A 138 -16.36 1.75 -12.40
CA VAL A 138 -16.64 2.63 -13.54
C VAL A 138 -15.34 3.18 -14.11
N ARG A 139 -15.35 3.49 -15.40
CA ARG A 139 -14.33 4.28 -16.08
C ARG A 139 -14.81 5.74 -16.14
N ILE A 140 -13.91 6.65 -15.77
CA ILE A 140 -14.17 8.09 -15.72
C ILE A 140 -13.02 8.80 -16.46
N ASP A 141 -13.37 9.79 -17.28
CA ASP A 141 -12.42 10.82 -17.69
C ASP A 141 -12.53 11.97 -16.67
N PRO A 142 -11.50 12.21 -15.84
CA PRO A 142 -11.53 13.24 -14.80
C PRO A 142 -11.55 14.66 -15.37
N THR A 143 -11.20 14.85 -16.64
CA THR A 143 -11.16 16.15 -17.32
C THR A 143 -12.47 16.50 -18.03
N SER A 144 -13.46 15.62 -17.94
CA SER A 144 -14.72 15.68 -18.67
C SER A 144 -15.93 15.52 -17.75
N ASP A 145 -17.02 16.21 -18.10
CA ASP A 145 -18.32 16.09 -17.44
C ASP A 145 -19.12 14.85 -17.89
N ALA A 146 -18.49 13.94 -18.66
CA ALA A 146 -19.12 12.71 -19.09
C ALA A 146 -19.58 11.87 -17.87
N ALA A 147 -20.72 11.20 -18.04
CA ALA A 147 -21.21 10.25 -17.04
C ALA A 147 -20.20 9.11 -16.87
N PRO A 148 -19.99 8.59 -15.63
CA PRO A 148 -19.16 7.43 -15.42
C PRO A 148 -19.67 6.24 -16.25
N GLU A 149 -18.76 5.55 -16.93
CA GLU A 149 -19.08 4.40 -17.77
C GLU A 149 -18.94 3.10 -16.96
N PRO A 150 -20.00 2.28 -16.82
CA PRO A 150 -19.91 1.00 -16.12
C PRO A 150 -18.90 0.06 -16.76
N VAL A 151 -17.98 -0.47 -15.95
CA VAL A 151 -17.01 -1.50 -16.34
C VAL A 151 -17.44 -2.84 -15.75
N LEU A 152 -17.66 -2.90 -14.44
CA LEU A 152 -18.17 -4.09 -13.76
C LEU A 152 -19.20 -3.69 -12.70
N THR A 153 -20.38 -4.29 -12.74
CA THR A 153 -21.49 -4.01 -11.81
C THR A 153 -21.96 -5.31 -11.16
N GLY A 154 -22.81 -5.21 -10.14
CA GLY A 154 -23.40 -6.34 -9.43
C GLY A 154 -22.47 -6.98 -8.40
N ILE A 155 -21.41 -6.28 -7.99
CA ILE A 155 -20.60 -6.72 -6.85
C ILE A 155 -21.45 -6.52 -5.58
N PRO A 156 -21.62 -7.52 -4.71
CA PRO A 156 -22.40 -7.34 -3.48
C PRO A 156 -21.91 -6.14 -2.65
N SER A 157 -22.86 -5.40 -2.08
CA SER A 157 -22.59 -4.30 -1.16
C SER A 157 -23.43 -4.41 0.11
N SER A 158 -22.93 -3.77 1.17
CA SER A 158 -23.58 -3.68 2.47
C SER A 158 -23.04 -2.46 3.23
N ASP A 159 -23.52 -2.21 4.45
CA ASP A 159 -22.97 -1.18 5.33
C ASP A 159 -21.58 -1.56 5.89
N HIS A 160 -21.10 -2.78 5.63
CA HIS A 160 -19.77 -3.27 5.96
C HIS A 160 -19.27 -4.27 4.92
N HIS A 161 -17.95 -4.48 4.90
CA HIS A 161 -17.25 -5.45 4.04
C HIS A 161 -17.46 -5.25 2.55
N ASN A 162 -17.24 -4.02 2.08
CA ASN A 162 -17.31 -3.70 0.65
C ASN A 162 -16.01 -3.98 -0.10
N GLY A 163 -14.92 -4.31 0.59
CA GLY A 163 -13.58 -4.34 0.03
C GLY A 163 -13.23 -3.00 -0.59
N GLY A 164 -12.87 -3.01 -1.87
CA GLY A 164 -12.78 -1.83 -2.71
C GLY A 164 -11.38 -1.49 -3.22
N ALA A 165 -10.36 -2.30 -2.89
CA ALA A 165 -9.03 -2.09 -3.44
C ALA A 165 -9.03 -2.33 -4.96
N LEU A 166 -8.34 -1.47 -5.70
CA LEU A 166 -8.34 -1.47 -7.16
C LEU A 166 -6.93 -1.14 -7.66
N GLU A 167 -6.35 -1.99 -8.49
CA GLU A 167 -4.98 -1.81 -8.97
C GLU A 167 -4.78 -2.48 -10.34
N PHE A 168 -3.98 -1.87 -11.22
CA PHE A 168 -3.53 -2.53 -12.44
C PHE A 168 -2.35 -3.46 -12.14
N GLY A 169 -2.46 -4.72 -12.59
CA GLY A 169 -1.36 -5.66 -12.52
C GLY A 169 -0.26 -5.37 -13.56
N PRO A 170 0.95 -5.93 -13.36
CA PRO A 170 2.05 -5.84 -14.33
C PRO A 170 1.73 -6.54 -15.66
N ASP A 171 0.67 -7.35 -15.69
CA ASP A 171 0.12 -7.99 -16.88
C ASP A 171 -0.88 -7.10 -17.66
N GLY A 172 -1.17 -5.90 -17.15
CA GLY A 172 -2.04 -4.90 -17.79
C GLY A 172 -3.53 -5.09 -17.54
N PHE A 173 -3.93 -6.04 -16.68
CA PHE A 173 -5.33 -6.22 -16.29
C PHE A 173 -5.66 -5.47 -14.99
N LEU A 174 -6.95 -5.18 -14.81
CA LEU A 174 -7.45 -4.51 -13.62
C LEU A 174 -7.83 -5.56 -12.57
N TYR A 175 -7.26 -5.44 -11.37
CA TYR A 175 -7.56 -6.27 -10.22
C TYR A 175 -8.43 -5.50 -9.24
N ALA A 176 -9.51 -6.12 -8.79
CA ALA A 176 -10.44 -5.53 -7.83
C ALA A 176 -10.67 -6.49 -6.66
N ALA A 177 -10.49 -6.00 -5.45
CA ALA A 177 -10.71 -6.76 -4.24
C ALA A 177 -12.08 -6.45 -3.64
N THR A 178 -12.85 -7.48 -3.32
CA THR A 178 -14.22 -7.34 -2.82
C THR A 178 -14.35 -7.98 -1.45
N GLY A 179 -15.19 -7.40 -0.60
CA GLY A 179 -15.61 -8.04 0.63
C GLY A 179 -16.83 -8.93 0.42
N ASP A 180 -17.16 -9.74 1.42
CA ASP A 180 -18.30 -10.65 1.42
C ASP A 180 -19.67 -9.95 1.62
N ALA A 181 -19.66 -8.63 1.84
CA ALA A 181 -20.83 -7.83 2.15
C ALA A 181 -21.67 -8.35 3.36
N GLY A 182 -21.02 -9.09 4.28
CA GLY A 182 -21.66 -9.73 5.42
C GLY A 182 -22.39 -11.05 5.09
N ASP A 183 -22.25 -11.57 3.87
CA ASP A 183 -22.71 -12.90 3.47
C ASP A 183 -21.52 -13.86 3.31
N ASP A 184 -21.13 -14.51 4.39
CA ASP A 184 -20.03 -15.47 4.42
C ASP A 184 -20.12 -16.56 3.32
N ALA A 185 -21.33 -16.94 2.90
CA ALA A 185 -21.51 -17.94 1.86
C ALA A 185 -21.06 -17.43 0.49
N ALA A 186 -21.18 -16.13 0.25
CA ALA A 186 -20.73 -15.49 -0.99
C ALA A 186 -19.24 -15.70 -1.21
N ALA A 187 -18.41 -15.64 -0.15
CA ALA A 187 -16.96 -15.83 -0.24
C ALA A 187 -16.56 -17.18 -0.85
N GLN A 188 -17.33 -18.24 -0.57
CA GLN A 188 -17.08 -19.61 -1.06
C GLN A 188 -17.82 -19.94 -2.36
N ASP A 189 -18.79 -19.13 -2.78
CA ASP A 189 -19.51 -19.31 -4.03
C ASP A 189 -18.67 -18.77 -5.22
N PRO A 190 -18.24 -19.63 -6.16
CA PRO A 190 -17.47 -19.17 -7.33
C PRO A 190 -18.30 -18.36 -8.33
N ASP A 191 -19.63 -18.41 -8.27
CA ASP A 191 -20.53 -17.64 -9.13
C ASP A 191 -20.84 -16.24 -8.54
N SER A 192 -20.42 -15.98 -7.30
CA SER A 192 -20.56 -14.67 -6.63
C SER A 192 -19.33 -13.78 -6.85
N LEU A 193 -19.55 -12.46 -6.86
CA LEU A 193 -18.48 -11.45 -6.87
C LEU A 193 -18.08 -10.98 -5.46
N GLY A 194 -18.77 -11.42 -4.41
CA GLY A 194 -18.46 -11.06 -3.01
C GLY A 194 -17.39 -11.97 -2.40
N GLY A 195 -16.46 -11.39 -1.65
CA GLY A 195 -15.36 -12.11 -1.00
C GLY A 195 -14.36 -12.70 -2.00
N LYS A 196 -13.93 -11.89 -2.97
CA LYS A 196 -13.11 -12.29 -4.12
C LYS A 196 -11.96 -11.30 -4.35
N ILE A 197 -10.93 -11.77 -5.04
CA ILE A 197 -10.15 -10.91 -5.92
C ILE A 197 -10.60 -11.20 -7.34
N LEU A 198 -10.97 -10.15 -8.06
CA LEU A 198 -11.42 -10.18 -9.44
C LEU A 198 -10.29 -9.70 -10.35
N ARG A 199 -10.20 -10.23 -11.57
CA ARG A 199 -9.25 -9.82 -12.60
C ARG A 199 -9.96 -9.68 -13.94
N ILE A 200 -10.01 -8.45 -14.44
CA ILE A 200 -10.81 -8.06 -15.61
C ILE A 200 -10.01 -7.22 -16.60
N THR A 201 -10.49 -7.19 -17.84
CA THR A 201 -10.08 -6.22 -18.86
C THR A 201 -10.59 -4.82 -18.50
N THR A 202 -10.07 -3.80 -19.19
CA THR A 202 -10.55 -2.40 -19.10
C THR A 202 -12.01 -2.21 -19.49
N ASP A 203 -12.60 -3.16 -20.22
CA ASP A 203 -14.01 -3.16 -20.60
C ASP A 203 -14.85 -4.14 -19.73
N GLY A 204 -14.28 -4.67 -18.65
CA GLY A 204 -14.99 -5.46 -17.64
C GLY A 204 -15.14 -6.95 -17.94
N ALA A 205 -14.71 -7.42 -19.11
CA ALA A 205 -14.68 -8.85 -19.41
C ALA A 205 -13.67 -9.59 -18.52
N PRO A 206 -13.91 -10.87 -18.18
CA PRO A 206 -12.90 -11.75 -17.58
C PRO A 206 -11.56 -11.66 -18.32
N ALA A 207 -10.47 -11.50 -17.58
CA ALA A 207 -9.15 -11.40 -18.18
C ALA A 207 -8.64 -12.76 -18.70
N ASP A 208 -7.87 -12.73 -19.79
CA ASP A 208 -7.25 -13.92 -20.34
C ASP A 208 -6.31 -14.58 -19.31
N GLY A 209 -6.48 -15.88 -19.10
CA GLY A 209 -5.70 -16.63 -18.11
C GLY A 209 -6.33 -16.70 -16.71
N ASN A 210 -7.54 -16.18 -16.52
CA ASN A 210 -8.31 -16.46 -15.30
C ASN A 210 -8.53 -17.97 -15.11
N PRO A 211 -8.64 -18.45 -13.85
CA PRO A 211 -8.85 -19.87 -13.54
C PRO A 211 -10.07 -20.47 -14.26
N ASP A 212 -11.17 -19.71 -14.31
CA ASP A 212 -12.29 -19.94 -15.20
C ASP A 212 -12.31 -18.81 -16.26
N PRO A 213 -12.12 -19.12 -17.56
CA PRO A 213 -12.16 -18.14 -18.63
C PRO A 213 -13.49 -17.36 -18.78
N ALA A 214 -14.58 -17.86 -18.19
CA ALA A 214 -15.88 -17.21 -18.23
C ALA A 214 -16.17 -16.33 -16.99
N SER A 215 -15.30 -16.35 -15.98
CA SER A 215 -15.52 -15.66 -14.70
C SER A 215 -14.44 -14.62 -14.42
N PRO A 216 -14.81 -13.43 -13.88
CA PRO A 216 -13.82 -12.46 -13.44
C PRO A 216 -13.08 -12.90 -12.16
N VAL A 217 -13.52 -13.96 -11.49
CA VAL A 217 -12.93 -14.43 -10.23
C VAL A 217 -11.50 -14.95 -10.44
N TYR A 218 -10.54 -14.30 -9.79
CA TYR A 218 -9.13 -14.68 -9.75
C TYR A 218 -8.80 -15.55 -8.54
N SER A 219 -9.29 -15.17 -7.35
CA SER A 219 -9.25 -15.97 -6.11
C SER A 219 -10.51 -15.77 -5.28
N LEU A 220 -10.77 -16.69 -4.34
CA LEU A 220 -11.98 -16.67 -3.51
C LEU A 220 -11.70 -17.05 -2.05
N GLY A 221 -12.75 -17.03 -1.23
CA GLY A 221 -12.65 -17.34 0.19
C GLY A 221 -12.05 -16.20 0.99
N HIS A 222 -12.44 -14.96 0.65
CA HIS A 222 -12.00 -13.74 1.33
C HIS A 222 -13.15 -13.08 2.09
N ARG A 223 -12.82 -12.35 3.15
CA ARG A 223 -13.73 -11.61 4.02
C ARG A 223 -13.88 -10.14 3.61
N ASN A 224 -12.82 -9.36 3.76
CA ASN A 224 -12.82 -7.93 3.42
C ASN A 224 -11.41 -7.42 3.10
N ILE A 225 -11.09 -7.38 1.81
CA ILE A 225 -9.78 -6.98 1.30
C ILE A 225 -9.78 -5.48 0.96
N GLU A 226 -8.89 -4.71 1.59
CA GLU A 226 -8.78 -3.25 1.39
C GLU A 226 -7.41 -2.80 0.87
N GLY A 227 -6.49 -3.73 0.58
CA GLY A 227 -5.22 -3.43 -0.08
C GLY A 227 -4.78 -4.53 -1.03
N LEU A 228 -4.21 -4.09 -2.15
CA LEU A 228 -3.50 -4.90 -3.13
C LEU A 228 -2.10 -4.30 -3.27
N ALA A 229 -1.10 -5.15 -3.50
CA ALA A 229 0.26 -4.70 -3.76
C ALA A 229 1.02 -5.73 -4.59
N TRP A 230 1.74 -5.25 -5.61
CA TRP A 230 2.63 -6.08 -6.44
C TRP A 230 4.07 -5.96 -5.98
N ASN A 231 4.74 -7.10 -5.77
CA ASN A 231 6.19 -7.09 -5.54
C ASN A 231 6.96 -6.94 -6.87
N ALA A 232 8.28 -6.74 -6.77
CA ALA A 232 9.15 -6.60 -7.95
C ALA A 232 9.22 -7.84 -8.85
N ALA A 233 8.79 -9.02 -8.36
CA ALA A 233 8.69 -10.24 -9.16
C ALA A 233 7.35 -10.35 -9.92
N GLY A 234 6.43 -9.39 -9.73
CA GLY A 234 5.10 -9.41 -10.32
C GLY A 234 4.14 -10.36 -9.60
N GLU A 235 4.36 -10.60 -8.31
CA GLU A 235 3.48 -11.42 -7.48
C GLU A 235 2.54 -10.52 -6.69
N LEU A 236 1.25 -10.86 -6.68
CA LEU A 236 0.22 -10.10 -6.00
C LEU A 236 0.16 -10.50 -4.53
N TYR A 237 0.08 -9.50 -3.65
CA TYR A 237 -0.26 -9.65 -2.25
C TYR A 237 -1.50 -8.84 -1.92
N ALA A 238 -2.27 -9.30 -0.94
CA ALA A 238 -3.45 -8.60 -0.45
C ALA A 238 -3.44 -8.51 1.07
N THR A 239 -3.96 -7.41 1.60
CA THR A 239 -4.23 -7.21 3.02
C THR A 239 -5.72 -7.36 3.29
N GLU A 240 -6.04 -8.13 4.32
CA GLU A 240 -7.42 -8.54 4.57
C GLU A 240 -7.79 -8.37 6.05
N PHE A 241 -8.97 -7.78 6.30
CA PHE A 241 -9.50 -7.67 7.66
C PHE A 241 -10.13 -8.99 8.08
N GLY A 242 -9.61 -9.55 9.17
CA GLY A 242 -10.25 -10.60 9.92
C GLY A 242 -11.48 -10.11 10.67
N GLN A 243 -12.11 -11.03 11.38
CA GLN A 243 -13.21 -10.72 12.28
C GLN A 243 -12.70 -10.42 13.70
N ASP A 244 -12.19 -11.45 14.39
CA ASP A 244 -11.87 -11.40 15.81
C ASP A 244 -10.47 -11.95 16.13
N ILE A 245 -9.87 -12.73 15.23
CA ILE A 245 -8.67 -13.52 15.46
C ILE A 245 -7.47 -12.96 14.68
N ALA A 246 -7.60 -12.81 13.36
CA ALA A 246 -6.46 -12.54 12.51
C ALA A 246 -6.83 -11.69 11.29
N ASP A 247 -6.28 -10.48 11.22
CA ASP A 247 -6.04 -9.82 9.93
C ASP A 247 -4.88 -10.50 9.23
N GLU A 248 -4.84 -10.40 7.91
CA GLU A 248 -3.96 -11.21 7.09
C GLU A 248 -3.19 -10.38 6.06
N VAL A 249 -2.00 -10.86 5.72
CA VAL A 249 -1.38 -10.66 4.40
C VAL A 249 -1.40 -12.00 3.69
N ASN A 250 -1.94 -11.99 2.48
CA ASN A 250 -2.05 -13.14 1.61
C ASN A 250 -1.18 -12.94 0.37
N ARG A 251 -0.40 -13.96 -0.02
CA ARG A 251 0.20 -14.03 -1.36
C ARG A 251 -0.85 -14.66 -2.28
N ILE A 252 -1.25 -13.93 -3.32
CA ILE A 252 -2.41 -14.27 -4.14
C ILE A 252 -2.03 -15.19 -5.30
N GLU A 253 -2.68 -16.36 -5.34
CA GLU A 253 -2.52 -17.36 -6.38
C GLU A 253 -3.82 -17.54 -7.19
N PRO A 254 -3.73 -17.70 -8.52
CA PRO A 254 -4.91 -17.90 -9.36
C PRO A 254 -5.65 -19.19 -8.99
N GLY A 255 -6.94 -19.06 -8.66
CA GLY A 255 -7.84 -20.16 -8.32
C GLY A 255 -7.72 -20.67 -6.89
N ALA A 256 -6.86 -20.05 -6.08
CA ALA A 256 -6.73 -20.38 -4.67
C ALA A 256 -7.96 -19.97 -3.86
N ASN A 257 -8.16 -20.68 -2.75
CA ASN A 257 -9.23 -20.44 -1.78
C ASN A 257 -8.61 -20.09 -0.42
N TYR A 258 -8.85 -18.87 0.07
CA TYR A 258 -8.24 -18.34 1.29
C TYR A 258 -9.01 -18.69 2.57
N GLY A 259 -10.04 -19.51 2.45
CA GLY A 259 -10.61 -20.25 3.56
C GLY A 259 -11.71 -19.55 4.35
N TRP A 260 -11.91 -18.24 4.22
CA TRP A 260 -13.05 -17.55 4.85
C TRP A 260 -14.39 -18.13 4.35
N PRO A 261 -15.36 -18.48 5.23
CA PRO A 261 -15.41 -18.25 6.69
C PRO A 261 -14.94 -19.42 7.54
N TYR A 262 -14.43 -20.48 6.93
CA TYR A 262 -14.03 -21.69 7.63
C TYR A 262 -12.73 -21.52 8.42
N TYR A 263 -11.86 -20.63 7.95
CA TYR A 263 -10.59 -20.28 8.57
C TYR A 263 -10.44 -18.76 8.67
N GLU A 264 -9.82 -18.34 9.76
CA GLU A 264 -9.38 -16.98 10.03
C GLU A 264 -7.96 -17.10 10.60
N GLY A 265 -6.96 -16.71 9.81
CA GLY A 265 -5.57 -17.06 10.02
C GLY A 265 -5.22 -18.46 9.49
N PRO A 266 -4.02 -18.99 9.84
CA PRO A 266 -3.55 -20.27 9.34
C PRO A 266 -4.41 -21.44 9.83
N GLY A 267 -4.92 -22.22 8.89
CA GLY A 267 -5.77 -23.38 9.09
C GLY A 267 -5.06 -24.73 8.93
N GLY A 268 -4.01 -24.79 8.12
CA GLY A 268 -3.23 -26.00 7.85
C GLY A 268 -3.98 -27.10 7.08
N ASP A 269 -5.19 -26.83 6.59
CA ASP A 269 -5.91 -27.70 5.66
C ASP A 269 -5.45 -27.37 4.23
N PRO A 270 -4.84 -28.31 3.49
CA PRO A 270 -4.30 -28.06 2.15
C PRO A 270 -5.35 -27.70 1.09
N LYS A 271 -6.64 -27.77 1.41
CA LYS A 271 -7.72 -27.23 0.57
C LYS A 271 -7.69 -25.70 0.52
N TYR A 272 -7.16 -25.06 1.55
CA TYR A 272 -7.13 -23.61 1.71
C TYR A 272 -5.70 -23.10 1.75
N THR A 273 -5.51 -21.87 1.31
CA THR A 273 -4.22 -21.20 1.30
C THR A 273 -4.09 -20.39 2.58
N ASP A 274 -3.08 -20.72 3.39
CA ASP A 274 -2.80 -19.99 4.63
C ASP A 274 -2.16 -18.61 4.32
N PRO A 275 -2.43 -17.59 5.15
CA PRO A 275 -1.78 -16.29 5.02
C PRO A 275 -0.28 -16.37 5.31
N VAL A 276 0.48 -15.49 4.66
CA VAL A 276 1.94 -15.37 4.85
C VAL A 276 2.30 -14.55 6.09
N LEU A 277 1.36 -13.71 6.56
CA LEU A 277 1.49 -12.91 7.78
C LEU A 277 0.13 -12.70 8.40
N THR A 278 0.06 -12.63 9.72
CA THR A 278 -1.17 -12.31 10.46
C THR A 278 -0.94 -11.32 11.57
N TRP A 279 -1.95 -10.49 11.85
CA TRP A 279 -1.99 -9.63 13.04
C TRP A 279 -3.30 -9.80 13.80
N GLU A 280 -3.25 -9.63 15.11
CA GLU A 280 -4.48 -9.41 15.88
C GLU A 280 -5.18 -8.14 15.37
N PRO A 281 -6.51 -8.14 15.12
CA PRO A 281 -7.21 -6.99 14.55
C PRO A 281 -7.00 -5.66 15.30
N PHE A 282 -6.75 -5.71 16.61
CA PHE A 282 -6.45 -4.50 17.40
C PHE A 282 -5.08 -3.86 17.09
N LYS A 283 -4.11 -4.65 16.61
CA LYS A 283 -2.78 -4.18 16.21
C LYS A 283 -2.70 -3.83 14.72
N GLY A 284 -3.73 -4.17 13.94
CA GLY A 284 -3.79 -3.97 12.50
C GLY A 284 -5.05 -3.22 12.05
N SER A 285 -5.95 -3.94 11.42
CA SER A 285 -6.95 -3.50 10.45
C SER A 285 -6.24 -2.72 9.34
N CYS A 286 -5.34 -3.42 8.65
CA CYS A 286 -4.43 -2.87 7.65
C CYS A 286 -5.05 -2.89 6.26
N ALA A 287 -5.28 -1.70 5.70
CA ALA A 287 -5.96 -1.47 4.43
C ALA A 287 -4.90 -1.36 3.33
N GLY A 288 -4.69 -0.18 2.74
CA GLY A 288 -3.77 0.00 1.62
C GLY A 288 -2.37 -0.55 1.90
N ALA A 289 -1.73 -1.03 0.85
CA ALA A 289 -0.40 -1.62 0.90
C ALA A 289 0.40 -1.29 -0.36
N VAL A 290 1.72 -1.31 -0.25
CA VAL A 290 2.65 -1.14 -1.37
C VAL A 290 3.94 -1.90 -1.08
N PHE A 291 4.60 -2.42 -2.12
CA PHE A 291 5.96 -2.94 -1.97
C PHE A 291 7.02 -1.87 -2.25
N LEU A 292 8.06 -1.87 -1.42
CA LEU A 292 9.31 -1.16 -1.61
C LEU A 292 10.45 -2.18 -1.63
N GLU A 293 11.05 -2.40 -2.80
CA GLU A 293 11.99 -3.52 -3.02
C GLU A 293 11.36 -4.86 -2.58
N ASP A 294 11.83 -5.40 -1.45
CA ASP A 294 11.42 -6.66 -0.83
C ASP A 294 10.52 -6.46 0.40
N SER A 295 10.09 -5.23 0.68
CA SER A 295 9.39 -4.86 1.90
C SER A 295 7.96 -4.42 1.60
N LEU A 296 6.97 -5.10 2.18
CA LEU A 296 5.58 -4.64 2.17
C LEU A 296 5.40 -3.55 3.23
N VAL A 297 4.85 -2.41 2.84
CA VAL A 297 4.39 -1.36 3.75
C VAL A 297 2.87 -1.33 3.70
N THR A 298 2.21 -1.37 4.85
CA THR A 298 0.73 -1.29 4.91
C THR A 298 0.24 -0.33 5.99
N ALA A 299 -0.80 0.43 5.67
CA ALA A 299 -1.41 1.42 6.53
C ALA A 299 -2.57 0.82 7.34
N CYS A 300 -2.54 1.01 8.65
CA CYS A 300 -3.45 0.34 9.57
C CYS A 300 -4.38 1.30 10.32
N LEU A 301 -5.67 1.02 10.19
CA LEU A 301 -6.76 1.83 10.72
C LEU A 301 -6.85 1.72 12.23
N ARG A 302 -7.12 0.52 12.77
CA ARG A 302 -7.34 0.32 14.20
C ARG A 302 -6.02 0.31 14.98
N GLY A 303 -4.99 -0.26 14.36
CA GLY A 303 -3.63 -0.31 14.88
C GLY A 303 -2.93 1.05 14.88
N GLN A 304 -3.41 2.02 14.10
CA GLN A 304 -2.92 3.39 14.03
C GLN A 304 -1.42 3.46 13.79
N ARG A 305 -0.95 2.79 12.73
CA ARG A 305 0.48 2.65 12.40
C ARG A 305 0.68 2.24 10.96
N LEU A 306 1.92 2.33 10.50
CA LEU A 306 2.39 1.56 9.36
C LEU A 306 3.05 0.26 9.88
N TRP A 307 2.77 -0.87 9.25
CA TRP A 307 3.60 -2.07 9.36
C TRP A 307 4.52 -2.17 8.16
N ILE A 308 5.77 -2.55 8.40
CA ILE A 308 6.79 -2.79 7.39
C ILE A 308 7.30 -4.22 7.57
N ALA A 309 6.99 -5.10 6.62
CA ALA A 309 7.38 -6.51 6.65
C ALA A 309 8.33 -6.80 5.50
N GLN A 310 9.54 -7.27 5.80
CA GLN A 310 10.49 -7.73 4.78
C GLN A 310 10.11 -9.13 4.32
N PHE A 311 10.32 -9.42 3.04
CA PHE A 311 10.10 -10.73 2.44
C PHE A 311 11.40 -11.27 1.84
N ASP A 312 11.61 -12.57 1.94
CA ASP A 312 12.71 -13.23 1.25
C ASP A 312 12.34 -13.62 -0.19
N SER A 313 13.32 -14.13 -0.94
CA SER A 313 13.12 -14.54 -2.34
C SER A 313 12.14 -15.71 -2.53
N SER A 314 11.71 -16.38 -1.45
CA SER A 314 10.66 -17.41 -1.53
C SER A 314 9.25 -16.84 -1.41
N GLY A 315 9.14 -15.55 -1.06
CA GLY A 315 7.88 -14.86 -0.80
C GLY A 315 7.38 -15.05 0.65
N ALA A 316 8.24 -15.51 1.56
CA ALA A 316 7.95 -15.63 2.98
C ALA A 316 8.46 -14.41 3.76
N VAL A 317 7.83 -14.09 4.89
CA VAL A 317 8.27 -12.98 5.75
C VAL A 317 9.65 -13.28 6.34
N ALA A 318 10.58 -12.34 6.15
CA ALA A 318 11.93 -12.38 6.66
C ALA A 318 12.03 -11.55 7.97
N GLY A 319 12.04 -12.25 9.10
CA GLY A 319 12.15 -11.62 10.42
C GLY A 319 10.83 -11.06 10.94
N GLU A 320 10.91 -10.16 11.92
CA GLU A 320 9.74 -9.57 12.57
C GLU A 320 9.32 -8.27 11.85
N PRO A 321 8.02 -8.09 11.51
CA PRO A 321 7.53 -6.82 11.00
C PRO A 321 7.82 -5.66 11.95
N GLN A 322 8.19 -4.52 11.37
CA GLN A 322 8.50 -3.30 12.10
C GLN A 322 7.30 -2.34 12.10
N ALA A 323 6.94 -1.82 13.27
CA ALA A 323 5.94 -0.77 13.38
C ALA A 323 6.59 0.60 13.19
N ALA A 324 5.96 1.47 12.40
CA ALA A 324 6.34 2.85 12.21
C ALA A 324 5.13 3.77 12.41
N VAL A 325 5.36 5.05 12.70
CA VAL A 325 4.30 6.08 12.78
C VAL A 325 3.20 5.68 13.79
N VAL A 326 3.62 5.18 14.96
CA VAL A 326 2.69 4.54 15.90
C VAL A 326 1.91 5.60 16.68
N SER A 327 0.59 5.64 16.44
CA SER A 327 -0.38 6.55 17.06
C SER A 327 -0.10 8.04 16.83
N GLU A 328 0.75 8.39 15.85
CA GLU A 328 1.13 9.78 15.59
C GLU A 328 0.04 10.55 14.85
N PHE A 329 -0.63 9.90 13.88
CA PHE A 329 -1.66 10.52 13.03
C PHE A 329 -3.03 9.82 13.14
N GLY A 330 -3.20 8.96 14.14
CA GLY A 330 -4.42 8.18 14.30
C GLY A 330 -4.56 7.07 13.24
N ARG A 331 -5.75 6.94 12.67
CA ARG A 331 -6.12 5.87 11.73
C ARG A 331 -5.48 6.15 10.37
N LEU A 332 -4.69 5.21 9.87
CA LEU A 332 -4.08 5.28 8.53
C LEU A 332 -4.82 4.32 7.59
N ARG A 333 -5.08 4.74 6.35
CA ARG A 333 -5.90 3.98 5.40
C ARG A 333 -5.11 3.54 4.18
N SER A 334 -4.71 4.48 3.34
CA SER A 334 -4.05 4.19 2.07
C SER A 334 -2.59 4.52 2.14
N VAL A 335 -1.78 3.76 1.40
CA VAL A 335 -0.35 4.02 1.23
C VAL A 335 0.00 3.74 -0.23
N ALA A 336 0.67 4.68 -0.88
CA ALA A 336 1.16 4.56 -2.24
C ALA A 336 2.58 5.10 -2.35
N MET A 337 3.36 4.58 -3.30
CA MET A 337 4.63 5.19 -3.69
C MET A 337 4.35 6.34 -4.65
N GLY A 338 4.69 7.56 -4.24
CA GLY A 338 4.65 8.71 -5.14
C GLY A 338 5.76 8.67 -6.19
N PRO A 339 5.59 9.39 -7.31
CA PRO A 339 6.61 9.55 -8.35
C PRO A 339 7.88 10.25 -7.84
N ASP A 340 7.79 10.90 -6.67
CA ASP A 340 8.90 11.51 -5.93
C ASP A 340 9.71 10.49 -5.10
N GLY A 341 9.34 9.21 -5.13
CA GLY A 341 9.98 8.13 -4.36
C GLY A 341 9.62 8.16 -2.87
N MET A 342 8.63 8.95 -2.46
CA MET A 342 8.15 9.04 -1.09
C MET A 342 6.89 8.19 -0.90
N LEU A 343 6.67 7.70 0.31
CA LEU A 343 5.39 7.11 0.68
C LEU A 343 4.38 8.23 0.92
N TRP A 344 3.25 8.15 0.23
CA TRP A 344 2.09 8.98 0.46
C TRP A 344 1.05 8.19 1.24
N VAL A 345 0.68 8.67 2.42
CA VAL A 345 -0.19 7.97 3.36
C VAL A 345 -1.41 8.82 3.68
N THR A 346 -2.60 8.23 3.62
CA THR A 346 -3.85 8.90 3.97
C THR A 346 -4.27 8.60 5.42
N THR A 347 -4.85 9.59 6.11
CA THR A 347 -5.53 9.36 7.39
C THR A 347 -7.03 9.10 7.18
N SER A 348 -7.67 8.46 8.16
CA SER A 348 -9.10 8.10 8.13
C SER A 348 -9.75 8.33 9.50
N ASN A 349 -9.45 9.47 10.13
CA ASN A 349 -9.93 9.89 11.43
C ASN A 349 -11.37 10.39 11.38
N ARG A 350 -11.89 10.78 10.20
CA ARG A 350 -13.28 11.27 10.03
C ARG A 350 -14.29 10.20 9.68
N ASP A 351 -13.90 8.92 9.65
CA ASP A 351 -14.77 7.79 9.28
C ASP A 351 -15.78 7.36 10.36
N GLY A 352 -15.88 8.11 11.47
CA GLY A 352 -16.74 7.82 12.61
C GLY A 352 -16.19 6.77 13.59
N ARG A 353 -14.97 6.23 13.37
CA ARG A 353 -14.34 5.21 14.23
C ARG A 353 -13.13 5.72 15.02
N CYS A 354 -12.71 6.96 14.80
CA CYS A 354 -11.72 7.64 15.63
C CYS A 354 -12.35 8.09 16.96
N VAL A 355 -12.03 7.39 18.05
CA VAL A 355 -12.55 7.67 19.39
C VAL A 355 -11.42 7.73 20.42
N GLU A 356 -11.53 8.63 21.39
CA GLU A 356 -10.49 8.91 22.38
C GLU A 356 -10.14 7.66 23.22
N GLU A 357 -11.12 6.81 23.52
CA GLU A 357 -10.92 5.57 24.27
C GLU A 357 -10.02 4.57 23.53
N ARG A 358 -9.86 4.75 22.22
CA ARG A 358 -8.96 3.97 21.36
C ARG A 358 -7.69 4.74 20.99
N GLY A 359 -7.42 5.88 21.63
CA GLY A 359 -6.22 6.68 21.41
C GLY A 359 -6.24 7.52 20.13
N CYS A 360 -7.41 7.74 19.54
CA CYS A 360 -7.56 8.54 18.33
C CYS A 360 -8.39 9.80 18.62
N THR A 361 -7.91 10.97 18.20
CA THR A 361 -8.63 12.24 18.34
C THR A 361 -8.59 12.99 17.02
N ALA A 362 -9.74 13.09 16.35
CA ALA A 362 -9.87 13.85 15.12
C ALA A 362 -9.85 15.36 15.40
N ASN A 363 -9.24 16.14 14.51
CA ASN A 363 -9.19 17.61 14.55
C ASN A 363 -9.60 18.24 13.21
N GLU A 364 -9.60 19.58 13.16
CA GLU A 364 -10.04 20.33 11.97
C GLU A 364 -9.13 20.11 10.75
N ALA A 365 -7.86 19.76 10.95
CA ALA A 365 -6.91 19.47 9.88
C ALA A 365 -6.98 18.01 9.39
N ASP A 366 -7.64 17.10 10.12
CA ASP A 366 -7.94 15.78 9.56
C ASP A 366 -8.96 15.90 8.41
N ASP A 367 -9.13 14.93 7.54
CA ASP A 367 -8.11 13.93 7.21
C ASP A 367 -7.00 14.54 6.33
N ARG A 368 -5.87 13.84 6.28
CA ARG A 368 -4.62 14.34 5.71
C ARG A 368 -4.04 13.37 4.70
N ILE A 369 -3.21 13.92 3.82
CA ILE A 369 -2.23 13.17 3.05
C ILE A 369 -0.85 13.58 3.56
N ILE A 370 -0.04 12.59 3.92
CA ILE A 370 1.24 12.80 4.59
C ILE A 370 2.32 12.07 3.82
N ARG A 371 3.47 12.73 3.61
CA ARG A 371 4.64 12.09 3.02
C ARG A 371 5.61 11.57 4.07
N PHE A 372 6.12 10.38 3.81
CA PHE A 372 7.20 9.77 4.57
C PHE A 372 8.33 9.35 3.62
N SER A 373 9.56 9.64 4.00
CA SER A 373 10.72 9.00 3.41
C SER A 373 10.96 7.66 4.10
N THR A 374 11.41 6.67 3.35
CA THR A 374 11.84 5.39 3.93
C THR A 374 13.36 5.34 4.01
N SER A 375 13.88 4.55 4.94
CA SER A 375 15.32 4.30 5.02
C SER A 375 15.89 3.73 3.72
N TYR A 376 15.07 3.08 2.89
CA TYR A 376 15.39 2.61 1.55
C TYR A 376 15.61 3.76 0.55
N ALA A 377 14.76 4.79 0.58
CA ALA A 377 14.93 6.01 -0.21
C ALA A 377 16.19 6.80 0.21
N ALA A 378 16.47 6.88 1.52
CA ALA A 378 17.67 7.53 2.06
C ALA A 378 18.99 6.84 1.65
N GLN A 379 18.94 5.55 1.28
CA GLN A 379 20.08 4.79 0.78
C GLN A 379 20.29 4.89 -0.74
N GLY A 380 19.45 5.64 -1.46
CA GLY A 380 19.54 5.82 -2.91
C GLY A 380 19.22 4.56 -3.72
N ARG A 381 18.30 3.72 -3.21
CA ARG A 381 17.91 2.43 -3.81
C ARG A 381 16.54 2.44 -4.53
N VAL A 382 16.05 3.63 -4.89
CA VAL A 382 14.78 3.80 -5.62
C VAL A 382 15.00 3.70 -7.12
#